data_AF-A0A7S2LU54-F1
#
_entry.id   AF-A0A7S2LU54-F1
#
_cell.length_a   1.000
_cell.length_b   1.000
_cell.length_c   1.000
_cell.angle_alpha   90.00
_cell.angle_beta   90.00
_cell.angle_gamma   90.00
#
_symmetry.space_group_name_H-M   'P 1'
#
loop_
_entity.id
_entity.type
_entity.pdbx_description
1 polymer ?
#
loop_
_entity_poly.entity_id
_entity_poly.type
_entity_poly.pdbx_seq_one_letter_code
_entity_poly.pdbx_strand_id
1 'polypeptide(L)'
;HDVLKVSPDGSVRALAVSDGSSAADFRCQNKWQNGFVGADGCIYAIPVNAPAILRVDPRTDEVTTFGRELVGPQADKWEGGVVCPADGALYCVPQCAPGILRIAPGQGCRLAGPARRGA
;
A
#
# COMPACT_ATOMS: atom_id res chain seq x y z
N HIS A 1 13.86 -4.91 3.06
CA HIS A 1 12.91 -4.38 4.04
C HIS A 1 11.86 -5.44 4.07
N ASP A 2 11.70 -6.07 5.21
CA ASP A 2 11.12 -7.40 5.22
C ASP A 2 9.80 -7.32 5.98
N VAL A 3 8.79 -7.99 5.44
CA VAL A 3 7.51 -8.15 6.13
C VAL A 3 7.68 -9.29 7.11
N LEU A 4 7.44 -9.05 8.40
CA LEU A 4 7.46 -10.11 9.39
C LEU A 4 6.10 -10.82 9.39
N LYS A 5 6.08 -12.10 9.06
CA LYS A 5 4.93 -12.96 9.26
C LYS A 5 5.06 -13.65 10.62
N VAL A 6 4.07 -13.43 11.48
CA VAL A 6 3.96 -14.09 12.78
C VAL A 6 2.86 -15.13 12.69
N SER A 7 3.20 -16.38 12.97
CA SER A 7 2.25 -17.50 12.99
C SER A 7 1.53 -17.60 14.35
N PRO A 8 0.39 -18.30 14.45
CA PRO A 8 -0.33 -18.47 15.71
C PRO A 8 0.48 -19.16 16.82
N ASP A 9 1.48 -19.96 16.45
CA ASP A 9 2.42 -20.60 17.38
C ASP A 9 3.55 -19.66 17.88
N GLY A 10 3.54 -18.40 17.44
CA GLY A 10 4.54 -17.40 17.78
C GLY A 10 5.80 -17.43 16.90
N SER A 11 5.91 -18.36 15.95
CA SER A 11 7.03 -18.37 15.01
C SER A 11 7.02 -17.12 14.13
N VAL A 12 8.20 -16.54 13.90
CA VAL A 12 8.38 -15.34 13.08
C VAL A 12 9.28 -15.66 11.90
N ARG A 13 8.85 -15.27 10.70
CA ARG A 13 9.69 -15.30 9.50
C ARG A 13 9.67 -13.98 8.76
N ALA A 14 10.80 -13.63 8.17
CA ALA A 14 10.94 -12.50 7.27
C ALA A 14 10.51 -12.90 5.85
N LEU A 15 9.66 -12.09 5.24
CA LEU A 15 9.25 -12.20 3.84
C LEU A 15 9.88 -11.03 3.06
N ALA A 16 10.68 -11.36 2.05
CA ALA A 16 11.31 -10.38 1.19
C ALA A 16 10.36 -9.94 0.06
N VAL A 17 10.52 -8.70 -0.41
CA VAL A 17 9.78 -8.23 -1.58
C VAL A 17 10.32 -8.91 -2.85
N SER A 18 9.42 -9.42 -3.69
CA SER A 18 9.75 -10.28 -4.84
C SER A 18 9.48 -9.63 -6.20
N ASP A 19 9.17 -8.33 -6.26
CA ASP A 19 8.81 -7.60 -7.49
C ASP A 19 10.02 -6.94 -8.20
N GLY A 20 11.24 -7.23 -7.78
CA GLY A 20 12.47 -6.63 -8.30
C GLY A 20 12.83 -5.26 -7.70
N SER A 21 12.02 -4.74 -6.78
CA SER A 21 12.38 -3.56 -5.99
C SER A 21 13.53 -3.87 -5.02
N SER A 22 14.36 -2.86 -4.73
CA SER A 22 15.50 -3.01 -3.84
C SER A 22 15.16 -2.56 -2.41
N ALA A 23 15.91 -3.07 -1.42
CA ALA A 23 15.81 -2.55 -0.07
C ALA A 23 16.16 -1.04 0.02
N ALA A 24 16.93 -0.51 -0.94
CA ALA A 24 17.28 0.91 -1.00
C ALA A 24 16.08 1.79 -1.35
N ASP A 25 15.12 1.27 -2.14
CA ASP A 25 13.91 2.00 -2.55
C ASP A 25 12.99 2.38 -1.37
N PHE A 26 13.19 1.75 -0.22
CA PHE A 26 12.35 1.90 0.97
C PHE A 26 13.16 2.23 2.23
N ARG A 27 14.26 3.00 2.08
CA ARG A 27 15.07 3.54 3.19
C ARG A 27 14.43 4.75 3.88
N CYS A 28 13.12 4.71 4.10
CA CYS A 28 12.39 5.69 4.89
C CYS A 28 11.84 5.09 6.20
N GLN A 29 11.62 5.96 7.18
CA GLN A 29 10.88 5.65 8.39
C GLN A 29 9.38 5.80 8.13
N ASN A 30 8.52 5.15 8.93
CA ASN A 30 7.06 5.16 8.77
C ASN A 30 6.66 4.83 7.32
N LYS A 31 7.07 3.67 6.81
CA LYS A 31 6.88 3.29 5.40
C LYS A 31 5.41 3.16 5.01
N TRP A 32 4.73 2.26 5.69
CA TRP A 32 3.32 1.95 5.48
C TRP A 32 2.59 2.00 6.81
N GLN A 33 1.28 2.25 6.73
CA GLN A 33 0.39 2.16 7.87
C GLN A 33 -0.93 1.51 7.51
N ASN A 34 -1.62 1.03 8.54
CA ASN A 34 -2.84 0.24 8.42
C ASN A 34 -2.65 -1.01 7.54
N GLY A 35 -3.64 -1.88 7.57
CA GLY A 35 -3.72 -3.03 6.69
C GLY A 35 -5.17 -3.30 6.36
N PHE A 36 -5.48 -3.54 5.10
CA PHE A 36 -6.83 -3.98 4.70
C PHE A 36 -6.75 -5.25 3.87
N VAL A 37 -7.72 -6.13 4.07
CA VAL A 37 -7.88 -7.34 3.28
C VAL A 37 -8.75 -7.00 2.08
N GLY A 38 -8.18 -7.16 0.88
CA GLY A 38 -8.91 -7.00 -0.37
C GLY A 38 -9.84 -8.18 -0.66
N ALA A 39 -10.76 -7.99 -1.61
CA ALA A 39 -11.67 -9.06 -2.06
C ALA A 39 -10.93 -10.26 -2.70
N ASP A 40 -9.68 -10.07 -3.11
CA ASP A 40 -8.79 -11.12 -3.62
C ASP A 40 -8.06 -11.90 -2.52
N GLY A 41 -8.32 -11.57 -1.24
CA GLY A 41 -7.68 -12.17 -0.07
C GLY A 41 -6.27 -11.66 0.21
N CYS A 42 -5.76 -10.70 -0.57
CA CYS A 42 -4.46 -10.09 -0.32
C CYS A 42 -4.58 -8.97 0.73
N ILE A 43 -3.49 -8.75 1.46
CA ILE A 43 -3.37 -7.67 2.44
C ILE A 43 -2.66 -6.50 1.78
N TYR A 44 -3.20 -5.30 1.95
CA TYR A 44 -2.66 -4.09 1.38
C TYR A 44 -2.37 -3.06 2.47
N ALA A 45 -1.20 -2.42 2.41
CA ALA A 45 -0.80 -1.39 3.38
C ALA A 45 -0.71 -0.02 2.72
N ILE A 46 -1.20 1.01 3.42
CA ILE A 46 -1.28 2.39 2.90
C ILE A 46 0.11 3.02 2.94
N PRO A 47 0.64 3.55 1.83
CA PRO A 47 1.96 4.20 1.82
C PRO A 47 1.94 5.54 2.55
N VAL A 48 2.72 5.67 3.62
CA VAL A 48 2.92 6.95 4.32
C VAL A 48 4.13 7.65 3.74
N ASN A 49 5.33 7.09 3.98
CA ASN A 49 6.58 7.55 3.41
C ASN A 49 7.15 6.60 2.35
N ALA A 50 6.60 5.39 2.22
CA ALA A 50 6.98 4.49 1.14
C ALA A 50 6.58 5.07 -0.22
N PRO A 51 7.40 4.86 -1.28
CA PRO A 51 7.07 5.33 -2.62
C PRO A 51 6.07 4.46 -3.37
N ALA A 52 5.58 3.36 -2.78
CA ALA A 52 4.66 2.42 -3.42
C ALA A 52 3.74 1.77 -2.38
N ILE A 53 2.59 1.25 -2.83
CA ILE A 53 1.66 0.47 -1.99
C ILE A 53 2.26 -0.92 -1.76
N LEU A 54 2.14 -1.46 -0.54
CA LEU A 54 2.53 -2.84 -0.24
C LEU A 54 1.34 -3.78 -0.46
N ARG A 55 1.58 -4.92 -1.10
CA ARG A 55 0.68 -6.05 -1.22
C ARG A 55 1.35 -7.30 -0.64
N VAL A 56 0.62 -8.05 0.17
CA VAL A 56 1.03 -9.35 0.72
C VAL A 56 -0.05 -10.37 0.37
N ASP A 57 0.32 -11.45 -0.31
CA ASP A 57 -0.55 -12.62 -0.48
C ASP A 57 -0.27 -13.60 0.66
N PRO A 58 -1.15 -13.73 1.67
CA PRO A 58 -0.89 -14.57 2.83
C PRO A 58 -0.90 -16.07 2.53
N ARG A 59 -1.39 -16.48 1.34
CA ARG A 59 -1.50 -17.89 0.91
C ARG A 59 -0.18 -18.38 0.31
N THR A 60 0.52 -17.51 -0.39
CA THR A 60 1.79 -17.82 -1.09
C THR A 60 3.01 -17.17 -0.46
N ASP A 61 2.80 -16.29 0.53
CA ASP A 61 3.82 -15.43 1.15
C ASP A 61 4.48 -14.45 0.18
N GLU A 62 3.86 -14.23 -0.97
CA GLU A 62 4.35 -13.26 -1.94
C GLU A 62 4.18 -11.85 -1.38
N VAL A 63 5.26 -11.07 -1.42
CA VAL A 63 5.26 -9.65 -1.05
C VAL A 63 5.65 -8.84 -2.27
N THR A 64 4.75 -7.97 -2.74
CA THR A 64 4.99 -7.10 -3.89
C THR A 64 4.60 -5.66 -3.58
N THR A 65 5.05 -4.75 -4.41
CA THR A 65 4.69 -3.34 -4.36
C THR A 65 4.22 -2.86 -5.73
N PHE A 66 3.40 -1.81 -5.74
CA PHE A 66 2.85 -1.25 -6.98
C PHE A 66 2.42 0.21 -6.82
N GLY A 67 2.07 0.85 -7.94
CA GLY A 67 1.55 2.21 -7.95
C GLY A 67 2.60 3.30 -7.69
N ARG A 68 3.87 3.02 -7.96
CA ARG A 68 4.98 3.94 -7.64
C ARG A 68 4.81 5.31 -8.31
N GLU A 69 4.35 5.28 -9.55
CA GLU A 69 4.05 6.42 -10.40
C GLU A 69 2.89 7.29 -9.89
N LEU A 70 1.99 6.73 -9.08
CA LEU A 70 0.86 7.44 -8.49
C LEU A 70 1.15 7.93 -7.06
N VAL A 71 1.95 7.15 -6.33
CA VAL A 71 2.24 7.37 -4.90
C VAL A 71 3.37 8.38 -4.71
N GLY A 72 4.47 8.23 -5.46
CA GLY A 72 5.63 9.12 -5.40
C GLY A 72 6.37 9.14 -4.06
N PRO A 73 7.52 9.85 -3.99
CA PRO A 73 8.42 9.81 -2.83
C PRO A 73 8.01 10.77 -1.69
N GLN A 74 6.90 11.50 -1.82
CA GLN A 74 6.46 12.46 -0.80
C GLN A 74 6.24 11.77 0.56
N ALA A 75 6.56 12.45 1.66
CA ALA A 75 6.29 11.98 3.02
C ALA A 75 4.86 12.31 3.49
N ASP A 76 4.40 11.62 4.54
CA ASP A 76 3.18 11.89 5.30
C ASP A 76 1.94 12.03 4.39
N LYS A 77 1.76 11.04 3.51
CA LYS A 77 0.81 11.13 2.39
C LYS A 77 -0.64 10.93 2.79
N TRP A 78 -0.99 9.78 3.39
CA TRP A 78 -2.37 9.43 3.76
C TRP A 78 -2.41 8.86 5.18
N GLU A 79 -3.35 9.29 6.02
CA GLU A 79 -3.47 8.86 7.44
C GLU A 79 -4.16 7.50 7.62
N GLY A 80 -5.05 7.15 6.69
CA GLY A 80 -5.91 5.99 6.83
C GLY A 80 -6.80 5.81 5.63
N GLY A 81 -7.69 4.82 5.67
CA GLY A 81 -8.63 4.59 4.59
C GLY A 81 -9.85 3.81 5.02
N VAL A 82 -10.92 3.95 4.24
CA VAL A 82 -12.20 3.27 4.45
C VAL A 82 -12.53 2.46 3.21
N VAL A 83 -12.95 1.21 3.42
CA VAL A 83 -13.43 0.34 2.34
C VAL A 83 -14.81 0.80 1.90
N CYS A 84 -14.95 1.09 0.62
CA CYS A 84 -16.24 1.44 0.03
C CYS A 84 -17.05 0.16 -0.23
N PRO A 85 -18.24 -0.02 0.36
CA PRO A 85 -19.04 -1.23 0.16
C PRO A 85 -19.55 -1.40 -1.28
N ALA A 86 -19.63 -0.32 -2.06
CA ALA A 86 -20.18 -0.35 -3.42
C ALA A 86 -19.21 -0.93 -4.45
N ASP A 87 -17.90 -0.75 -4.27
CA ASP A 87 -16.88 -1.21 -5.22
C ASP A 87 -15.72 -2.00 -4.58
N GLY A 88 -15.74 -2.19 -3.27
CA GLY A 88 -14.73 -2.97 -2.53
C GLY A 88 -13.35 -2.33 -2.49
N ALA A 89 -13.19 -1.10 -2.98
CA ALA A 89 -11.91 -0.41 -2.98
C ALA A 89 -11.66 0.30 -1.65
N LEU A 90 -10.39 0.39 -1.24
CA LEU A 90 -9.98 1.24 -0.13
C LEU A 90 -9.80 2.67 -0.64
N TYR A 91 -10.44 3.63 0.02
CA TYR A 91 -10.25 5.06 -0.23
C TYR A 91 -9.46 5.68 0.92
N CYS A 92 -8.23 6.11 0.64
CA CYS A 92 -7.30 6.64 1.63
C CYS A 92 -7.42 8.16 1.77
N VAL A 93 -7.57 8.64 2.99
CA VAL A 93 -7.74 10.07 3.34
C VAL A 93 -6.40 10.79 3.28
N PRO A 94 -6.24 11.84 2.45
CA PRO A 94 -4.98 12.57 2.34
C PRO A 94 -4.66 13.32 3.62
N GLN A 95 -3.37 13.29 3.98
CA GLN A 95 -2.76 14.19 4.95
C GLN A 95 -2.05 15.31 4.18
N CYS A 96 -0.89 14.99 3.59
CA CYS A 96 -0.17 15.89 2.70
C CYS A 96 -0.34 15.52 1.21
N ALA A 97 -0.91 14.36 0.88
CA ALA A 97 -1.10 13.95 -0.51
C ALA A 97 -2.05 14.88 -1.28
N PRO A 98 -1.89 15.03 -2.61
CA PRO A 98 -2.71 15.94 -3.41
C PRO A 98 -4.17 15.49 -3.60
N GLY A 99 -4.53 14.28 -3.17
CA GLY A 99 -5.87 13.73 -3.32
C GLY A 99 -6.07 12.39 -2.64
N ILE A 100 -7.29 11.86 -2.75
CA ILE A 100 -7.66 10.55 -2.20
C ILE A 100 -6.93 9.48 -3.01
N LEU A 101 -6.28 8.52 -2.34
CA LEU A 101 -5.77 7.33 -3.02
C LEU A 101 -6.84 6.25 -3.00
N ARG A 102 -7.21 5.74 -4.17
CA ARG A 102 -8.10 4.58 -4.29
C ARG A 102 -7.28 3.35 -4.63
N ILE A 103 -7.31 2.34 -3.76
CA ILE A 103 -6.66 1.04 -3.97
C ILE A 103 -7.75 0.02 -4.26
N ALA A 104 -7.75 -0.56 -5.47
CA ALA A 104 -8.72 -1.57 -5.89
C ALA A 104 -8.04 -2.94 -6.05
N PRO A 105 -8.24 -3.86 -5.10
CA PRO A 105 -7.75 -5.24 -5.20
C PRO A 105 -8.14 -5.89 -6.54
N GLY A 106 -7.21 -6.59 -7.18
CA GLY A 106 -7.42 -7.22 -8.50
C GLY A 106 -7.56 -6.27 -9.71
N GLN A 107 -7.63 -4.94 -9.52
CA GLN A 107 -7.80 -3.97 -10.62
C GLN A 107 -6.79 -2.79 -10.60
N GLY A 108 -5.85 -2.76 -9.64
CA GLY A 108 -4.81 -1.72 -9.54
C GLY A 108 -5.20 -0.53 -8.64
N CYS A 109 -4.44 0.57 -8.69
CA CYS A 109 -4.71 1.78 -7.89
C CYS A 109 -4.86 3.03 -8.76
N ARG A 110 -5.51 4.08 -8.23
CA ARG A 110 -5.66 5.39 -8.88
C ARG A 110 -5.83 6.51 -7.85
N LEU A 111 -5.45 7.74 -8.19
CA LEU A 111 -5.85 8.93 -7.41
C LEU A 111 -7.28 9.33 -7.77
N ALA A 112 -8.08 9.69 -6.76
CA ALA A 112 -9.43 10.22 -6.89
C ALA A 112 -9.48 11.64 -6.32
N GLY A 113 -9.99 12.58 -7.12
CA GLY A 113 -10.04 14.01 -6.79
C GLY A 113 -9.91 14.84 -8.05
N PRO A 114 -10.31 16.13 -8.05
CA PRO A 114 -10.22 16.93 -9.26
C PRO A 114 -8.75 17.04 -9.63
N ALA A 115 -8.38 16.44 -10.77
CA ALA A 115 -7.16 16.80 -11.46
C ALA A 115 -7.18 18.32 -11.56
N ARG A 116 -6.23 19.01 -10.91
CA ARG A 116 -5.97 20.39 -11.27
C ARG A 116 -5.61 20.33 -12.75
N ARG A 117 -6.51 20.80 -13.61
CA ARG A 117 -6.13 21.18 -14.98
C ARG A 117 -4.93 22.10 -14.81
N GLY A 118 -3.87 21.80 -15.54
CA GLY A 118 -2.60 22.53 -15.45
C GLY A 118 -2.81 24.04 -15.53
N ALA A 119 -1.94 24.74 -14.83
CA ALA A 119 -1.53 26.08 -15.23
C ALA A 119 -0.35 25.94 -16.18
#